data_AF-Q0AV92-F1
#
_entry.id   AF-Q0AV92-F1
#
_cell.length_a   1.000
_cell.length_b   1.000
_cell.length_c   1.000
_cell.angle_alpha   90.00
_cell.angle_beta   90.00
_cell.angle_gamma   90.00
#
_symmetry.space_group_name_H-M   'P 1'
#
loop_
_entity.id
_entity.type
_entity.pdbx_description
1 polymer ?
#
loop_
_entity_poly.entity_id
_entity_poly.type
_entity_poly.pdbx_seq_one_letter_code
_entity_poly.pdbx_strand_id
1 'polypeptide(L)'
;MDELIIQTHDFNTAKNQLKEFSEKIPSSVDLQTVATNGGLFDLFDHNVTGAEFNILTAQIQKHLISIHNLHNESIKEFGQVYKALEALDKDYIQAIILSIKAAETASNQAKKSAFEAEKNSLDIDKTIKVQTQTINVLKQFKEQIDKYEQLKNIDEIWSDCQTLKKDIKSINIRMENHEEEIDRKTKEQMNDIRNLLDEDKRNYEAQNKILYKKLKIAYIVAGSSVCFILIDIILHILGVA
;
A
#
# COMPACT_ATOMS: atom_id res chain seq x y z
N MET A 1 -3.23 45.49 -10.10
CA MET A 1 -4.45 45.76 -9.33
C MET A 1 -4.08 46.98 -8.52
N ASP A 2 -4.49 48.15 -8.98
CA ASP A 2 -4.03 49.40 -8.37
C ASP A 2 -4.66 49.52 -6.98
N GLU A 3 -3.82 49.78 -5.99
CA GLU A 3 -4.18 49.85 -4.58
C GLU A 3 -5.08 51.08 -4.37
N LEU A 4 -6.36 50.85 -4.05
CA LEU A 4 -7.29 51.94 -3.80
C LEU A 4 -6.94 52.58 -2.45
N ILE A 5 -6.26 53.72 -2.48
CA ILE A 5 -5.89 54.47 -1.27
C ILE A 5 -7.13 55.21 -0.77
N ILE A 6 -7.70 54.75 0.33
CA ILE A 6 -8.87 55.36 1.00
C ILE A 6 -8.43 56.68 1.64
N GLN A 7 -8.90 57.82 1.13
CA GLN A 7 -8.58 59.14 1.68
C GLN A 7 -9.64 59.56 2.70
N THR A 8 -9.51 59.04 3.92
CA THR A 8 -10.41 59.31 5.06
C THR A 8 -10.49 60.77 5.52
N HIS A 9 -9.71 61.69 4.92
CA HIS A 9 -9.58 63.06 5.39
C HIS A 9 -10.81 63.92 5.03
N ASP A 10 -11.42 63.71 3.86
CA ASP A 10 -12.46 64.60 3.34
C ASP A 10 -13.80 64.41 4.07
N PHE A 11 -14.19 63.17 4.35
CA PHE A 11 -15.42 62.87 5.10
C PHE A 11 -15.39 63.41 6.54
N ASN A 12 -14.28 63.18 7.25
CA ASN A 12 -14.14 63.65 8.63
C ASN A 12 -14.11 65.17 8.71
N THR A 13 -13.50 65.82 7.72
CA THR A 13 -13.49 67.29 7.61
C THR A 13 -14.91 67.83 7.42
N ALA A 14 -15.66 67.29 6.47
CA ALA A 14 -17.03 67.72 6.21
C ALA A 14 -17.95 67.47 7.42
N LYS A 15 -17.81 66.31 8.09
CA LYS A 15 -18.55 65.99 9.31
C LYS A 15 -18.30 66.99 10.44
N ASN A 16 -17.04 67.37 10.66
CA ASN A 16 -16.68 68.30 11.73
C ASN A 16 -17.22 69.71 11.45
N GLN A 17 -17.19 70.17 10.20
CA GLN A 17 -17.75 71.47 9.80
C GLN A 17 -19.26 71.53 10.03
N LEU A 18 -20.00 70.48 9.65
CA LEU A 18 -21.45 70.40 9.88
C LEU A 18 -21.79 70.44 11.38
N LYS A 19 -20.97 69.79 12.21
CA LYS A 19 -21.13 69.81 13.68
C LYS A 19 -20.93 71.23 14.21
N GLU A 20 -19.84 71.90 13.84
CA GLU A 20 -19.54 73.27 14.28
C GLU A 20 -20.62 74.26 13.87
N PHE A 21 -21.23 74.10 12.69
CA PHE A 21 -22.35 74.94 12.27
C PHE A 21 -23.60 74.70 13.10
N SER A 22 -23.95 73.44 13.38
CA SER A 22 -25.13 73.10 14.20
C SER A 22 -25.07 73.76 15.59
N GLU A 23 -23.88 74.00 16.12
CA GLU A 23 -23.66 74.65 17.41
C GLU A 23 -23.77 76.19 17.36
N LYS A 24 -23.73 76.80 16.16
CA LYS A 24 -23.78 78.26 15.94
C LYS A 24 -25.19 78.82 15.71
N ILE A 25 -26.23 77.98 15.71
CA ILE A 25 -27.61 78.41 15.46
C ILE A 25 -28.12 79.17 16.70
N PRO A 26 -28.48 80.46 16.59
CA PRO A 26 -28.94 81.24 17.73
C PRO A 26 -30.29 80.71 18.26
N SER A 27 -30.40 80.58 19.59
CA SER A 27 -31.55 79.93 20.23
C SER A 27 -32.82 80.79 20.33
N SER A 28 -32.73 82.12 20.15
CA SER A 28 -33.90 83.01 20.10
C SER A 28 -33.55 84.41 19.57
N VAL A 29 -34.56 85.12 19.03
CA VAL A 29 -34.49 86.52 18.62
C VAL A 29 -35.26 87.33 19.66
N ASP A 30 -34.56 88.17 20.41
CA ASP A 30 -35.18 89.13 21.34
C ASP A 30 -35.21 90.52 20.70
N LEU A 31 -36.40 91.14 20.71
CA LEU A 31 -36.67 92.46 20.17
C LEU A 31 -37.34 93.29 21.26
N GLN A 32 -36.68 94.36 21.69
CA GLN A 32 -37.26 95.27 22.67
C GLN A 32 -38.43 96.03 22.04
N THR A 33 -39.57 96.03 22.71
CA THR A 33 -40.74 96.82 22.29
C THR A 33 -40.53 98.30 22.63
N VAL A 34 -41.14 99.19 21.85
CA VAL A 34 -41.21 100.61 22.21
C VAL A 34 -42.21 100.81 23.36
N ALA A 35 -42.03 101.86 24.17
CA ALA A 35 -42.98 102.18 25.23
C ALA A 35 -44.36 102.49 24.66
N THR A 36 -45.42 102.00 25.31
CA THR A 36 -46.81 102.25 24.90
C THR A 36 -47.50 103.26 25.80
N ASN A 37 -47.04 103.39 27.05
CA ASN A 37 -47.63 104.25 28.07
C ASN A 37 -46.63 105.32 28.51
N GLY A 38 -47.11 106.51 28.84
CA GLY A 38 -46.31 107.65 29.27
C GLY A 38 -47.10 108.67 30.11
N GLY A 39 -46.44 109.76 30.51
CA GLY A 39 -47.05 110.80 31.35
C GLY A 39 -47.02 110.51 32.85
N LEU A 40 -47.74 111.32 33.66
CA LEU A 40 -47.75 111.20 35.12
C LEU A 40 -48.43 109.88 35.53
N PHE A 41 -47.65 108.94 36.07
CA PHE A 41 -48.05 107.57 36.47
C PHE A 41 -48.41 106.60 35.33
N ASP A 42 -47.87 106.77 34.11
CA ASP A 42 -48.15 105.89 32.94
C ASP A 42 -49.64 105.79 32.56
N LEU A 43 -50.42 106.82 32.89
CA LEU A 43 -51.88 106.86 32.66
C LEU A 43 -52.28 107.40 31.28
N PHE A 44 -51.32 107.75 30.42
CA PHE A 44 -51.56 108.30 29.09
C PHE A 44 -50.79 107.52 28.02
N ASP A 45 -51.20 107.68 26.77
CA ASP A 45 -50.50 107.09 25.63
C ASP A 45 -49.13 107.77 25.42
N HIS A 46 -48.10 106.97 25.13
CA HIS A 46 -46.78 107.47 24.78
C HIS A 46 -46.61 107.60 23.27
N ASN A 47 -46.17 108.78 22.82
CA ASN A 47 -45.77 108.97 21.43
C ASN A 47 -44.34 108.45 21.25
N VAL A 48 -44.20 107.41 20.42
CA VAL A 48 -42.90 106.83 20.09
C VAL A 48 -41.96 107.92 19.55
N THR A 49 -40.83 108.08 20.22
CA THR A 49 -39.81 109.04 19.84
C THR A 49 -38.94 108.50 18.70
N GLY A 50 -38.30 109.40 17.95
CA GLY A 50 -37.31 109.00 16.93
C GLY A 50 -36.14 108.20 17.50
N ALA A 51 -35.77 108.42 18.78
CA ALA A 51 -34.73 107.65 19.45
C ALA A 51 -35.16 106.20 19.72
N GLU A 52 -36.37 105.97 20.24
CA GLU A 52 -36.93 104.63 20.46
C GLU A 52 -37.10 103.87 19.15
N PHE A 53 -37.59 104.54 18.10
CA PHE A 53 -37.71 103.96 16.78
C PHE A 53 -36.35 103.57 16.18
N ASN A 54 -35.34 104.43 16.33
CA ASN A 54 -33.98 104.13 15.88
C ASN A 54 -33.36 102.95 16.64
N ILE A 55 -33.62 102.82 17.94
CA ILE A 55 -33.16 101.67 18.75
C ILE A 55 -33.79 100.37 18.25
N LEU A 56 -35.10 100.33 18.06
CA LEU A 56 -35.79 99.16 17.51
C LEU A 56 -35.30 98.83 16.10
N THR A 57 -35.13 99.85 15.25
CA THR A 57 -34.62 99.68 13.88
C THR A 57 -33.19 99.11 13.87
N ALA A 58 -32.32 99.58 14.75
CA ALA A 58 -30.96 99.05 14.89
C ALA A 58 -30.96 97.57 15.34
N GLN A 59 -31.87 97.19 16.24
CA GLN A 59 -32.04 95.79 16.64
C GLN A 59 -32.51 94.92 15.47
N ILE A 60 -33.52 95.37 14.73
CA ILE A 60 -34.01 94.67 13.52
C ILE A 60 -32.89 94.51 12.49
N GLN A 61 -32.14 95.58 12.21
CA GLN A 61 -31.01 95.54 11.28
C GLN A 61 -29.94 94.52 11.72
N LYS A 62 -29.60 94.50 13.01
CA LYS A 62 -28.66 93.52 13.57
C LYS A 62 -29.15 92.08 13.38
N HIS A 63 -30.44 91.84 13.59
CA HIS A 63 -31.04 90.52 13.35
C HIS A 63 -31.06 90.13 11.87
N LEU A 64 -31.39 91.06 10.97
CA LEU A 64 -31.34 90.81 9.53
C LEU A 64 -29.93 90.47 9.05
N ILE A 65 -28.90 91.15 9.57
CA ILE A 65 -27.50 90.82 9.31
C ILE A 65 -27.16 89.42 9.85
N SER A 66 -27.62 89.09 11.07
CA SER A 66 -27.40 87.75 11.65
C SER A 66 -28.06 86.65 10.82
N ILE A 67 -29.29 86.88 10.34
CA ILE A 67 -30.02 85.95 9.48
C ILE A 67 -29.29 85.77 8.14
N HIS A 68 -28.82 86.86 7.54
CA HIS A 68 -28.05 86.80 6.29
C HIS A 68 -26.77 85.97 6.45
N ASN A 69 -26.02 86.19 7.53
CA ASN A 69 -24.81 85.42 7.82
C ASN A 69 -25.14 83.94 8.06
N LEU A 70 -26.18 83.63 8.85
CA LEU A 70 -26.62 82.26 9.08
C LEU A 70 -27.03 81.57 7.77
N HIS A 71 -27.70 82.29 6.87
CA HIS A 71 -28.11 81.76 5.57
C HIS A 71 -26.89 81.43 4.69
N ASN A 72 -25.90 82.33 4.62
CA ASN A 72 -24.67 82.07 3.87
C ASN A 72 -23.88 80.87 4.44
N GLU A 73 -23.78 80.75 5.77
CA GLU A 73 -23.15 79.59 6.40
C GLU A 73 -23.95 78.31 6.13
N SER A 74 -25.29 78.37 6.15
CA SER A 74 -26.15 77.23 5.80
C SER A 74 -25.86 76.72 4.38
N ILE A 75 -25.71 77.62 3.41
CA ILE A 75 -25.36 77.25 2.02
C ILE A 75 -23.99 76.55 1.97
N LYS A 76 -22.99 77.05 2.70
CA LYS A 76 -21.66 76.42 2.76
C LYS A 76 -21.74 75.01 3.33
N GLU A 77 -22.53 74.81 4.39
CA GLU A 77 -22.68 73.50 5.02
C GLU A 77 -23.46 72.50 4.17
N PHE A 78 -24.45 72.93 3.40
CA PHE A 78 -25.06 72.05 2.39
C PHE A 78 -24.02 71.55 1.38
N GLY A 79 -23.03 72.39 1.03
CA GLY A 79 -21.87 71.98 0.25
C GLY A 79 -20.99 70.94 0.96
N GLN A 80 -20.84 71.03 2.28
CA GLN A 80 -20.10 70.02 3.06
C GLN A 80 -20.86 68.70 3.17
N VAL A 81 -22.19 68.72 3.32
CA VAL A 81 -23.03 67.52 3.26
C VAL A 81 -22.83 66.81 1.93
N TYR A 82 -22.82 67.54 0.81
CA TYR A 82 -22.56 66.95 -0.51
C TYR A 82 -21.18 66.29 -0.59
N LYS A 83 -20.13 66.98 -0.15
CA LYS A 83 -18.77 66.43 -0.11
C LYS A 83 -18.66 65.18 0.77
N ALA A 84 -19.35 65.16 1.91
CA ALA A 84 -19.38 64.00 2.79
C ALA A 84 -20.03 62.78 2.11
N LEU A 85 -21.16 63.00 1.41
CA LEU A 85 -21.83 61.94 0.65
C LEU A 85 -20.97 61.43 -0.52
N GLU A 86 -20.32 62.33 -1.25
CA GLU A 86 -19.41 61.97 -2.34
C GLU A 86 -18.20 61.16 -1.85
N ALA A 87 -17.58 61.57 -0.75
CA ALA A 87 -16.47 60.83 -0.14
C ALA A 87 -16.91 59.44 0.38
N LEU A 88 -18.12 59.34 0.95
CA LEU A 88 -18.69 58.06 1.38
C LEU A 88 -18.87 57.09 0.21
N ASP A 89 -19.43 57.56 -0.90
CA ASP A 89 -19.65 56.75 -2.09
C ASP A 89 -18.34 56.31 -2.76
N LYS A 90 -17.44 57.26 -3.00
CA LYS A 90 -16.20 57.01 -3.74
C LYS A 90 -15.25 56.07 -3.00
N ASP A 91 -15.01 56.31 -1.72
CA ASP A 91 -13.93 55.61 -1.02
C ASP A 91 -14.45 54.45 -0.18
N TYR A 92 -15.46 54.69 0.66
CA TYR A 92 -15.95 53.67 1.60
C TYR A 92 -16.78 52.59 0.91
N ILE A 93 -17.77 52.98 0.09
CA ILE A 93 -18.61 52.00 -0.61
C ILE A 93 -17.76 51.19 -1.59
N GLN A 94 -16.87 51.84 -2.34
CA GLN A 94 -15.97 51.12 -3.25
C GLN A 94 -15.03 50.15 -2.53
N ALA A 95 -14.45 50.54 -1.39
CA ALA A 95 -13.63 49.64 -0.58
C ALA A 95 -14.43 48.45 -0.02
N ILE A 96 -15.67 48.68 0.42
CA ILE A 96 -16.58 47.62 0.85
C ILE A 96 -16.84 46.65 -0.31
N ILE A 97 -17.18 47.15 -1.51
CA ILE A 97 -17.40 46.31 -2.70
C ILE A 97 -16.15 45.49 -3.03
N LEU A 98 -14.97 46.10 -2.98
CA LEU A 98 -13.71 45.42 -3.28
C LEU A 98 -13.43 44.30 -2.26
N SER A 99 -13.64 44.57 -0.97
CA SER A 99 -13.49 43.58 0.10
C SER A 99 -14.49 42.43 -0.02
N ILE A 100 -15.75 42.71 -0.35
CA ILE A 100 -16.77 41.69 -0.60
C ILE A 100 -16.38 40.81 -1.79
N LYS A 101 -15.90 41.41 -2.89
CA LYS A 101 -15.45 40.66 -4.07
C LYS A 101 -14.23 39.78 -3.77
N ALA A 102 -13.29 40.27 -2.97
CA ALA A 102 -12.16 39.49 -2.51
C ALA A 102 -12.60 38.31 -1.60
N ALA A 103 -13.52 38.57 -0.67
CA ALA A 103 -14.10 37.55 0.20
C ALA A 103 -14.90 36.50 -0.60
N GLU A 104 -15.67 36.91 -1.60
CA GLU A 104 -16.38 36.03 -2.52
C GLU A 104 -15.40 35.15 -3.31
N THR A 105 -14.34 35.74 -3.85
CA THR A 105 -13.29 35.00 -4.57
C THR A 105 -12.62 33.97 -3.66
N ALA A 106 -12.25 34.36 -2.44
CA ALA A 106 -11.68 33.47 -1.45
C ALA A 106 -12.64 32.34 -1.04
N SER A 107 -13.93 32.65 -0.85
CA SER A 107 -14.97 31.67 -0.52
C SER A 107 -15.18 30.66 -1.65
N ASN A 108 -15.24 31.12 -2.91
CA ASN A 108 -15.36 30.26 -4.07
C ASN A 108 -14.14 29.34 -4.25
N GLN A 109 -12.93 29.87 -4.03
CA GLN A 109 -11.71 29.07 -4.05
C GLN A 109 -11.71 28.02 -2.94
N ALA A 110 -12.10 28.38 -1.71
CA ALA A 110 -12.22 27.45 -0.59
C ALA A 110 -13.25 26.35 -0.87
N LYS A 111 -14.40 26.69 -1.46
CA LYS A 111 -15.43 25.72 -1.87
C LYS A 111 -14.91 24.74 -2.92
N LYS A 112 -14.17 25.23 -3.92
CA LYS A 112 -13.55 24.37 -4.94
C LYS A 112 -12.53 23.43 -4.34
N SER A 113 -11.63 23.94 -3.48
CA SER A 113 -10.63 23.11 -2.80
C SER A 113 -11.26 22.07 -1.87
N ALA A 114 -12.36 22.40 -1.18
CA ALA A 114 -13.10 21.44 -0.37
C ALA A 114 -13.69 20.29 -1.22
N PHE A 115 -14.28 20.62 -2.37
CA PHE A 115 -14.80 19.62 -3.31
C PHE A 115 -13.70 18.72 -3.88
N GLU A 116 -12.54 19.29 -4.22
CA GLU A 116 -11.37 18.52 -4.67
C GLU A 116 -10.84 17.59 -3.56
N ALA A 117 -10.79 18.07 -2.31
CA ALA A 117 -10.37 17.26 -1.16
C ALA A 117 -11.34 16.10 -0.88
N GLU A 118 -12.65 16.33 -0.98
CA GLU A 118 -13.69 15.29 -0.85
C GLU A 118 -13.52 14.21 -1.93
N LYS A 119 -13.33 14.61 -3.18
CA LYS A 119 -13.06 13.68 -4.28
C LYS A 119 -11.79 12.86 -4.04
N ASN A 120 -10.70 13.50 -3.63
CA ASN A 120 -9.45 12.81 -3.31
C ASN A 120 -9.63 11.80 -2.17
N SER A 121 -10.42 12.14 -1.14
CA SER A 121 -10.75 11.21 -0.05
C SER A 121 -11.48 9.97 -0.55
N LEU A 122 -12.45 10.12 -1.45
CA LEU A 122 -13.17 8.99 -2.06
C LEU A 122 -12.25 8.08 -2.89
N ASP A 123 -11.29 8.66 -3.61
CA ASP A 123 -10.34 7.88 -4.40
C ASP A 123 -9.30 7.16 -3.53
N ILE A 124 -8.91 7.76 -2.39
CA ILE A 124 -8.11 7.09 -1.35
C ILE A 124 -8.88 5.89 -0.78
N ASP A 125 -10.15 6.04 -0.43
CA ASP A 125 -10.96 4.93 0.09
C ASP A 125 -11.07 3.76 -0.89
N LYS A 126 -11.25 4.05 -2.18
CA LYS A 126 -11.22 3.01 -3.24
C LYS A 126 -9.86 2.32 -3.29
N THR A 127 -8.78 3.08 -3.21
CA THR A 127 -7.41 2.55 -3.24
C THR A 127 -7.14 1.65 -2.03
N ILE A 128 -7.55 2.06 -0.83
CA ILE A 128 -7.43 1.26 0.41
C ILE A 128 -8.22 -0.05 0.28
N LYS A 129 -9.43 0.00 -0.30
CA LYS A 129 -10.24 -1.20 -0.52
C LYS A 129 -9.54 -2.20 -1.45
N VAL A 130 -8.97 -1.71 -2.56
CA VAL A 130 -8.20 -2.55 -3.49
C VAL A 130 -6.96 -3.13 -2.82
N GLN A 131 -6.20 -2.31 -2.09
CA GLN A 131 -5.01 -2.78 -1.35
C GLN A 131 -5.38 -3.86 -0.32
N THR A 132 -6.49 -3.68 0.40
CA THR A 132 -7.01 -4.67 1.35
C THR A 132 -7.32 -6.00 0.67
N GLN A 133 -7.96 -5.97 -0.50
CA GLN A 133 -8.23 -7.16 -1.30
C GLN A 133 -6.94 -7.84 -1.75
N THR A 134 -5.96 -7.07 -2.25
CA THR A 134 -4.64 -7.59 -2.64
C THR A 134 -3.92 -8.25 -1.47
N ILE A 135 -3.91 -7.62 -0.29
CA ILE A 135 -3.29 -8.19 0.91
C ILE A 135 -3.96 -9.50 1.31
N ASN A 136 -5.29 -9.59 1.24
CA ASN A 136 -6.00 -10.84 1.51
C ASN A 136 -5.62 -11.96 0.52
N VAL A 137 -5.50 -11.65 -0.77
CA VAL A 137 -5.04 -12.62 -1.77
C VAL A 137 -3.61 -13.05 -1.50
N LEU A 138 -2.70 -12.11 -1.20
CA LEU A 138 -1.32 -12.43 -0.85
C LEU A 138 -1.22 -13.29 0.41
N LYS A 139 -2.05 -13.03 1.41
CA LYS A 139 -2.15 -13.85 2.62
C LYS A 139 -2.58 -15.28 2.29
N GLN A 140 -3.62 -15.46 1.49
CA GLN A 140 -4.06 -16.79 1.04
C GLN A 140 -2.97 -17.52 0.25
N PHE A 141 -2.26 -16.80 -0.62
CA PHE A 141 -1.15 -17.37 -1.38
C PHE A 141 0.00 -17.80 -0.48
N LYS A 142 0.36 -16.97 0.52
CA LYS A 142 1.33 -17.34 1.54
C LYS A 142 0.90 -18.59 2.31
N GLU A 143 -0.35 -18.66 2.77
CA GLU A 143 -0.87 -19.84 3.48
C GLU A 143 -0.80 -21.12 2.62
N GLN A 144 -0.95 -21.01 1.30
CA GLN A 144 -0.75 -22.14 0.39
C GLN A 144 0.73 -22.54 0.30
N ILE A 145 1.65 -21.58 0.18
CA ILE A 145 3.10 -21.85 0.16
C ILE A 145 3.54 -22.48 1.48
N ASP A 146 3.11 -21.95 2.62
CA ASP A 146 3.49 -22.46 3.93
C ASP A 146 3.05 -23.94 4.12
N LYS A 147 1.96 -24.39 3.46
CA LYS A 147 1.58 -25.81 3.40
C LYS A 147 2.57 -26.67 2.61
N TYR A 148 3.17 -26.12 1.56
CA TYR A 148 4.21 -26.80 0.79
C TYR A 148 5.58 -26.74 1.50
N GLU A 149 5.86 -25.72 2.30
CA GLU A 149 7.06 -25.68 3.13
C GLU A 149 7.04 -26.77 4.23
N GLN A 150 5.86 -27.19 4.67
CA GLN A 150 5.67 -28.39 5.50
C GLN A 150 5.91 -29.73 4.78
N LEU A 151 6.41 -29.74 3.54
CA LEU A 151 6.90 -30.94 2.86
C LEU A 151 8.21 -31.44 3.48
N LYS A 152 8.22 -31.64 4.81
CA LYS A 152 9.16 -32.50 5.56
C LYS A 152 9.34 -33.85 4.86
N ASN A 153 8.30 -34.29 4.15
CA ASN A 153 8.32 -35.48 3.30
C ASN A 153 9.37 -35.42 2.18
N ILE A 154 9.73 -34.26 1.61
CA ILE A 154 10.76 -34.19 0.55
C ILE A 154 12.15 -34.45 1.14
N ASP A 155 12.48 -33.83 2.27
CA ASP A 155 13.76 -34.06 2.95
C ASP A 155 13.87 -35.51 3.45
N GLU A 156 12.76 -36.08 3.94
CA GLU A 156 12.68 -37.48 4.36
C GLU A 156 12.83 -38.44 3.18
N ILE A 157 12.10 -38.23 2.07
CA ILE A 157 12.25 -39.01 0.82
C ILE A 157 13.68 -38.90 0.27
N TRP A 158 14.32 -37.74 0.37
CA TRP A 158 15.70 -37.56 -0.05
C TRP A 158 16.66 -38.37 0.82
N SER A 159 16.50 -38.33 2.14
CA SER A 159 17.28 -39.12 3.09
C SER A 159 17.10 -40.63 2.85
N ASP A 160 15.87 -41.07 2.62
CA ASP A 160 15.55 -42.47 2.30
C ASP A 160 16.19 -42.89 0.98
N CYS A 161 16.14 -42.05 -0.05
CA CYS A 161 16.83 -42.30 -1.33
C CYS A 161 18.35 -42.45 -1.14
N GLN A 162 18.98 -41.61 -0.30
CA GLN A 162 20.41 -41.74 -0.01
C GLN A 162 20.74 -43.04 0.75
N THR A 163 19.85 -43.46 1.65
CA THR A 163 19.99 -44.72 2.39
C THR A 163 19.84 -45.92 1.45
N LEU A 164 18.79 -45.94 0.64
CA LEU A 164 18.56 -46.99 -0.35
C LEU A 164 19.73 -47.11 -1.34
N LYS A 165 20.32 -45.99 -1.75
CA LYS A 165 21.53 -45.99 -2.59
C LYS A 165 22.71 -46.67 -1.92
N LYS A 166 22.92 -46.46 -0.61
CA LYS A 166 23.98 -47.14 0.15
C LYS A 166 23.69 -48.63 0.28
N ASP A 167 22.44 -48.99 0.55
CA ASP A 167 22.01 -50.37 0.68
C ASP A 167 22.20 -51.14 -0.63
N ILE A 168 21.78 -50.57 -1.77
CA ILE A 168 22.02 -51.15 -3.11
C ILE A 168 23.52 -51.36 -3.34
N LYS A 169 24.37 -50.37 -3.00
CA LYS A 169 25.82 -50.52 -3.15
C LYS A 169 26.36 -51.67 -2.30
N SER A 170 25.88 -51.81 -1.06
CA SER A 170 26.28 -52.91 -0.17
C SER A 170 25.80 -54.28 -0.67
N ILE A 171 24.58 -54.36 -1.22
CA ILE A 171 24.03 -55.56 -1.83
C ILE A 171 24.88 -55.96 -3.03
N ASN A 172 25.27 -55.00 -3.87
CA ASN A 172 26.09 -55.26 -5.05
C ASN A 172 27.45 -55.86 -4.67
N ILE A 173 28.13 -55.30 -3.67
CA ILE A 173 29.40 -55.85 -3.16
C ILE A 173 29.21 -57.27 -2.61
N ARG A 174 28.12 -57.51 -1.86
CA ARG A 174 27.81 -58.85 -1.35
C ARG A 174 27.53 -59.84 -2.48
N MET A 175 26.88 -59.40 -3.56
CA MET A 175 26.58 -60.22 -4.73
C MET A 175 27.86 -60.59 -5.48
N GLU A 176 28.77 -59.62 -5.69
CA GLU A 176 30.10 -59.87 -6.27
C GLU A 176 30.88 -60.89 -5.45
N ASN A 177 30.92 -60.74 -4.11
CA ASN A 177 31.58 -61.72 -3.23
C ASN A 177 30.95 -63.12 -3.31
N HIS A 178 29.62 -63.20 -3.39
CA HIS A 178 28.93 -64.48 -3.54
C HIS A 178 29.21 -65.14 -4.89
N GLU A 179 29.30 -64.37 -5.97
CA GLU A 179 29.68 -64.85 -7.29
C GLU A 179 31.08 -65.47 -7.27
N GLU A 180 32.06 -64.77 -6.66
CA GLU A 180 33.41 -65.31 -6.46
C GLU A 180 33.43 -66.60 -5.61
N GLU A 181 32.63 -66.66 -4.55
CA GLU A 181 32.55 -67.85 -3.69
C GLU A 181 31.93 -69.05 -4.43
N ILE A 182 30.87 -68.82 -5.21
CA ILE A 182 30.23 -69.84 -6.04
C ILE A 182 31.23 -70.37 -7.08
N ASP A 183 31.97 -69.48 -7.74
CA ASP A 183 32.99 -69.86 -8.72
C ASP A 183 34.10 -70.71 -8.10
N ARG A 184 34.58 -70.31 -6.91
CA ARG A 184 35.58 -71.09 -6.16
C ARG A 184 35.05 -72.47 -5.81
N LYS A 185 33.86 -72.56 -5.20
CA LYS A 185 33.24 -73.84 -4.82
C LYS A 185 32.97 -74.73 -6.02
N THR A 186 32.53 -74.16 -7.14
CA THR A 186 32.31 -74.90 -8.39
C THR A 186 33.62 -75.49 -8.92
N LYS A 187 34.72 -74.72 -8.88
CA LYS A 187 36.05 -75.23 -9.25
C LYS A 187 36.54 -76.34 -8.31
N GLU A 188 36.35 -76.18 -7.01
CA GLU A 188 36.68 -77.21 -6.00
C GLU A 188 35.91 -78.51 -6.26
N GLN A 189 34.58 -78.42 -6.39
CA GLN A 189 33.73 -79.58 -6.68
C GLN A 189 34.08 -80.25 -8.02
N MET A 190 34.39 -79.46 -9.07
CA MET A 190 34.81 -80.00 -10.36
C MET A 190 36.14 -80.76 -10.25
N ASN A 191 37.07 -80.27 -9.43
CA ASN A 191 38.34 -80.94 -9.18
C ASN A 191 38.14 -82.25 -8.41
N ASP A 192 37.26 -82.26 -7.41
CA ASP A 192 36.89 -83.47 -6.66
C ASP A 192 36.24 -84.52 -7.57
N ILE A 193 35.30 -84.11 -8.43
CA ILE A 193 34.68 -85.00 -9.44
C ILE A 193 35.75 -85.57 -10.38
N ARG A 194 36.70 -84.75 -10.83
CA ARG A 194 37.80 -85.20 -11.69
C ARG A 194 38.66 -86.26 -11.00
N ASN A 195 39.03 -86.04 -9.75
CA ASN A 195 39.82 -86.99 -8.96
C ASN A 195 39.09 -88.33 -8.78
N LEU A 196 37.80 -88.30 -8.46
CA LEU A 196 36.97 -89.49 -8.35
C LEU A 196 36.85 -90.24 -9.68
N LEU A 197 36.68 -89.53 -10.79
CA LEU A 197 36.62 -90.12 -12.13
C LEU A 197 37.94 -90.80 -12.53
N ASP A 198 39.07 -90.16 -12.22
CA ASP A 198 40.40 -90.74 -12.45
C ASP A 198 40.65 -91.97 -11.58
N GLU A 199 40.18 -91.97 -10.33
CA GLU A 199 40.25 -93.13 -9.43
C GLU A 199 39.39 -94.29 -9.94
N ASP A 200 38.14 -94.02 -10.31
CA ASP A 200 37.21 -95.00 -10.86
C ASP A 200 37.78 -95.62 -12.14
N LYS A 201 38.33 -94.80 -13.05
CA LYS A 201 39.02 -95.27 -14.26
C LYS A 201 40.18 -96.21 -13.94
N ARG A 202 41.05 -95.86 -12.99
CA ARG A 202 42.16 -96.74 -12.55
C ARG A 202 41.64 -98.06 -11.98
N ASN A 203 40.57 -98.01 -11.19
CA ASN A 203 39.94 -99.20 -10.61
C ASN A 203 39.35 -100.11 -11.70
N TYR A 204 38.63 -99.55 -12.67
CA TYR A 204 38.12 -100.30 -13.84
C TYR A 204 39.25 -100.94 -14.64
N GLU A 205 40.33 -100.22 -14.94
CA GLU A 205 41.50 -100.76 -15.65
C GLU A 205 42.16 -101.91 -14.87
N ALA A 206 42.31 -101.76 -13.55
CA ALA A 206 42.86 -102.80 -12.68
C ALA A 206 41.97 -104.05 -12.65
N GLN A 207 40.65 -103.88 -12.50
CA GLN A 207 39.68 -104.98 -12.54
C GLN A 207 39.71 -105.69 -13.89
N ASN A 208 39.74 -104.96 -15.01
CA ASN A 208 39.78 -105.53 -16.34
C ASN A 208 41.07 -106.34 -16.57
N LYS A 209 42.21 -105.87 -16.05
CA LYS A 209 43.48 -106.62 -16.08
C LYS A 209 43.40 -107.92 -15.29
N ILE A 210 42.73 -107.92 -14.12
CA ILE A 210 42.49 -109.12 -13.32
C ILE A 210 41.55 -110.08 -14.07
N LEU A 211 40.46 -109.57 -14.65
CA LEU A 211 39.50 -110.36 -15.42
C LEU A 211 40.16 -111.02 -16.63
N TYR A 212 40.99 -110.28 -17.37
CA TYR A 212 41.78 -110.80 -18.48
C TYR A 212 42.71 -111.94 -18.05
N LYS A 213 43.38 -111.82 -16.90
CA LYS A 213 44.19 -112.92 -16.32
C LYS A 213 43.34 -114.14 -15.99
N LYS A 214 42.18 -113.96 -15.33
CA LYS A 214 41.26 -115.06 -15.00
C LYS A 214 40.74 -115.77 -16.26
N LEU A 215 40.35 -114.99 -17.27
CA LEU A 215 39.89 -115.52 -18.57
C LEU A 215 40.98 -116.35 -19.25
N LYS A 216 42.22 -115.86 -19.26
CA LYS A 216 43.37 -116.59 -19.82
C LYS A 216 43.59 -117.93 -19.11
N ILE A 217 43.49 -117.97 -17.79
CA ILE A 217 43.59 -119.23 -17.01
C ILE A 217 42.43 -120.16 -17.36
N ALA A 218 41.19 -119.66 -17.38
CA ALA A 218 40.02 -120.47 -17.73
C ALA A 218 40.13 -121.07 -19.14
N TYR A 219 40.62 -120.31 -20.12
CA TYR A 219 40.86 -120.80 -21.48
C TYR A 219 41.91 -121.93 -21.51
N ILE A 220 43.00 -121.79 -20.76
CA ILE A 220 44.04 -122.83 -20.64
C ILE A 220 43.46 -124.11 -20.01
N VAL A 221 42.66 -123.98 -18.94
CA VAL A 221 42.02 -125.12 -18.25
C VAL A 221 40.97 -125.81 -19.13
N ALA A 222 40.16 -125.06 -19.88
CA ALA A 222 39.20 -125.63 -20.81
C ALA A 222 39.90 -126.37 -21.96
N GLY A 223 40.96 -125.77 -22.53
CA GLY A 223 41.76 -126.40 -23.59
C GLY A 223 42.43 -127.70 -23.15
N SER A 224 42.99 -127.75 -21.94
CA SER A 224 43.60 -128.99 -21.42
C SER A 224 42.55 -130.09 -21.22
N SER A 225 41.36 -129.76 -20.72
CA SER A 225 40.26 -130.73 -20.56
C SER A 225 39.83 -131.36 -21.90
N VAL A 226 39.73 -130.58 -22.97
CA VAL A 226 39.44 -131.09 -24.32
C VAL A 226 40.55 -132.05 -24.79
N CYS A 227 41.83 -131.71 -24.55
CA CYS A 227 42.95 -132.62 -24.84
C CYS A 227 42.85 -133.93 -24.05
N PHE A 228 42.50 -133.88 -22.76
CA PHE A 228 42.31 -135.10 -21.95
C PHE A 228 41.21 -136.00 -22.52
N ILE A 229 40.07 -135.42 -22.94
CA ILE A 229 38.97 -136.16 -23.58
C ILE A 229 39.43 -136.79 -24.90
N LEU A 230 40.20 -136.06 -25.71
CA LEU A 230 40.73 -136.58 -26.98
C LEU A 230 41.70 -137.75 -26.75
N ILE A 231 42.56 -137.68 -25.72
CA ILE A 231 43.45 -138.78 -25.34
C ILE A 231 42.65 -140.01 -24.88
N ASP A 232 41.61 -139.80 -24.07
CA ASP A 232 40.73 -140.85 -23.57
C ASP A 232 40.03 -141.60 -24.72
N ILE A 233 39.52 -140.87 -25.72
CA ILE A 233 38.93 -141.45 -26.94
C ILE A 233 39.96 -142.28 -27.73
N ILE A 234 41.20 -141.78 -27.88
CA ILE A 234 42.26 -142.50 -28.59
C ILE A 234 42.62 -143.80 -27.87
N LEU A 235 42.72 -143.78 -26.54
CA LEU A 235 42.95 -144.99 -25.73
C LEU A 235 41.81 -146.01 -25.90
N HIS A 236 40.56 -145.53 -25.91
CA HIS A 236 39.39 -146.38 -26.17
C HIS A 236 39.43 -147.05 -27.55
N ILE A 237 39.88 -146.34 -28.59
CA ILE A 237 40.01 -146.88 -29.96
C ILE A 237 41.17 -147.88 -30.06
N LEU A 238 42.25 -147.70 -29.29
CA LEU A 238 43.41 -148.60 -29.27
C LEU A 238 43.18 -149.89 -28.46
N GLY A 239 41.99 -150.09 -27.88
CA GLY A 239 41.59 -151.34 -27.22
C GLY A 239 42.17 -151.54 -25.82
N VAL A 240 42.64 -150.46 -25.18
CA VAL A 240 43.17 -150.45 -23.81
C VAL A 240 42.24 -149.58 -22.97
N ALA A 241 41.17 -150.17 -22.45
CA ALA A 241 40.32 -149.54 -21.44
C ALA A 241 40.11 -150.52 -20.30
#